data_AF-A0A803M6J2-F1
#
_entry.id   AF-A0A803M6J2-F1
#
_cell.length_a   1.000
_cell.length_b   1.000
_cell.length_c   1.000
_cell.angle_alpha   90.00
_cell.angle_beta   90.00
_cell.angle_gamma   90.00
#
_symmetry.space_group_name_H-M   'P 1'
#
loop_
_entity.id
_entity.type
_entity.pdbx_description
1 polymer ?
#
loop_
_entity_poly.entity_id
_entity_poly.type
_entity_poly.pdbx_seq_one_letter_code
_entity_poly.pdbx_strand_id
1 'polypeptide(L)'
;MGRREIYVAWRGTTRNYEWINVLGAKLQSAKSLLAEGCHAIIFGCPKVGNKRFKERVDAHPNLKILHVRNVIDTIPLYPARLMGYVHIGIELEINSRKSPFLKASRHVGDWHNLQAMLHIVNGWQGFTEEFRLVVERSIALVNKSCDYLKEECLVPPSWWVEKNKGMVLNEQGEWVLAGPEEIPVPEYD
;
A
#
# COMPACT_ATOMS: atom_id res chain seq x y z
N MET A 1 -18.93 14.66 -17.53
CA MET A 1 -17.59 14.52 -18.16
C MET A 1 -16.84 13.43 -17.43
N GLY A 2 -16.60 12.28 -18.05
CA GLY A 2 -15.85 11.18 -17.44
C GLY A 2 -14.35 11.47 -17.44
N ARG A 3 -13.64 11.14 -16.36
CA ARG A 3 -12.18 11.21 -16.32
C ARG A 3 -11.62 10.09 -17.20
N ARG A 4 -10.77 10.44 -18.17
CA ARG A 4 -10.04 9.47 -19.01
C ARG A 4 -8.71 9.14 -18.34
N GLU A 5 -8.79 8.40 -17.23
CA GLU A 5 -7.63 8.03 -16.42
C GLU A 5 -7.47 6.50 -16.43
N ILE A 6 -6.23 6.02 -16.59
CA ILE A 6 -5.88 4.61 -16.44
C ILE A 6 -5.25 4.44 -15.06
N TYR A 7 -5.87 3.60 -14.23
CA TYR A 7 -5.33 3.28 -12.91
C TYR A 7 -4.56 1.96 -12.97
N VAL A 8 -3.32 1.99 -12.51
CA VAL A 8 -2.50 0.79 -12.32
C VAL A 8 -2.16 0.70 -10.84
N ALA A 9 -2.63 -0.35 -10.17
CA ALA A 9 -2.37 -0.59 -8.76
C ALA A 9 -1.39 -1.75 -8.59
N TRP A 10 -0.24 -1.47 -7.98
CA TRP A 10 0.73 -2.51 -7.65
C TRP A 10 0.57 -2.91 -6.18
N ARG A 11 0.50 -4.21 -5.93
CA ARG A 11 0.53 -4.72 -4.55
C ARG A 11 1.95 -4.65 -4.00
N GLY A 12 2.07 -4.34 -2.72
CA GLY A 12 3.33 -4.46 -1.98
C GLY A 12 3.67 -5.93 -1.65
N THR A 13 4.72 -6.12 -0.87
CA THR A 13 5.21 -7.43 -0.43
C THR A 13 4.22 -8.13 0.50
N THR A 14 3.95 -9.42 0.23
CA THR A 14 3.09 -10.29 1.04
C THR A 14 3.86 -11.40 1.77
N ARG A 15 5.10 -11.73 1.36
CA ARG A 15 5.95 -12.74 2.01
C ARG A 15 7.38 -12.23 2.28
N ASN A 16 7.97 -12.62 3.41
CA ASN A 16 9.29 -12.15 3.90
C ASN A 16 10.44 -12.22 2.87
N TYR A 17 10.39 -13.13 1.89
CA TYR A 17 11.47 -13.37 0.91
C TYR A 17 11.23 -12.75 -0.49
N GLU A 18 10.10 -12.08 -0.75
CA GLU A 18 9.83 -11.46 -2.07
C GLU A 18 10.80 -10.31 -2.41
N TRP A 19 11.45 -9.71 -1.40
CA TRP A 19 12.50 -8.69 -1.59
C TRP A 19 13.68 -9.19 -2.42
N ILE A 20 13.97 -10.49 -2.43
CA ILE A 20 15.11 -11.07 -3.18
C ILE A 20 14.86 -11.00 -4.70
N ASN A 21 13.60 -11.08 -5.14
CA ASN A 21 13.24 -10.99 -6.57
C ASN A 21 13.26 -9.54 -7.09
N VAL A 22 13.19 -8.53 -6.22
CA VAL A 22 13.22 -7.10 -6.58
C VAL A 22 14.59 -6.69 -7.14
N LEU A 23 15.67 -7.39 -6.76
CA LEU A 23 17.03 -7.12 -7.23
C LEU A 23 17.32 -7.64 -8.64
N GLY A 24 16.43 -8.44 -9.24
CA GLY A 24 16.59 -9.01 -10.58
C GLY A 24 15.85 -8.27 -11.70
N ALA A 25 15.16 -7.17 -11.39
CA ALA A 25 14.36 -6.45 -12.38
C ALA A 25 15.24 -5.81 -13.47
N LYS A 26 14.98 -6.14 -14.74
CA LYS A 26 15.61 -5.47 -15.88
C LYS A 26 15.02 -4.07 -16.03
N LEU A 27 15.89 -3.07 -16.16
CA LEU A 27 15.49 -1.71 -16.46
C LEU A 27 14.83 -1.65 -17.85
N GLN A 28 13.68 -1.01 -17.92
CA GLN A 28 12.95 -0.71 -19.15
C GLN A 28 12.82 0.81 -19.31
N SER A 29 12.73 1.27 -20.55
CA SER A 29 12.53 2.70 -20.83
C SER A 29 11.12 3.12 -20.46
N ALA A 30 10.97 4.14 -19.62
CA ALA A 30 9.68 4.73 -19.26
C ALA A 30 9.26 5.86 -20.23
N LYS A 31 9.94 6.05 -21.36
CA LYS A 31 9.77 7.24 -22.22
C LYS A 31 8.33 7.41 -22.74
N SER A 32 7.64 6.31 -23.07
CA SER A 32 6.23 6.35 -23.51
C SER A 32 5.29 6.76 -22.37
N LEU A 33 5.52 6.27 -21.15
CA LEU A 33 4.73 6.61 -19.97
C LEU A 33 4.89 8.08 -19.57
N LEU A 34 6.08 8.64 -19.82
CA LEU A 34 6.40 10.03 -19.55
C LEU A 34 6.00 10.97 -20.71
N ALA A 35 5.22 10.51 -21.70
CA ALA A 35 4.72 11.39 -22.77
C ALA A 35 3.35 12.01 -22.43
N GLU A 36 2.47 11.27 -21.77
CA GLU A 36 1.04 11.65 -21.59
C GLU A 36 0.70 12.23 -20.22
N GLY A 37 1.71 12.35 -19.34
CA GLY A 37 1.52 12.76 -17.95
C GLY A 37 1.23 11.56 -17.06
N CYS A 38 1.98 11.47 -15.95
CA CYS A 38 1.95 10.33 -15.05
C CYS A 38 1.84 10.82 -13.61
N HIS A 39 0.85 10.31 -12.89
CA HIS A 39 0.63 10.59 -11.48
C HIS A 39 0.80 9.31 -10.67
N ALA A 40 1.64 9.34 -9.65
CA ALA A 40 1.82 8.25 -8.71
C ALA A 40 1.39 8.70 -7.31
N ILE A 41 0.48 7.94 -6.69
CA ILE A 41 0.16 8.07 -5.27
C ILE A 41 0.66 6.80 -4.60
N ILE A 42 1.61 6.95 -3.68
CA ILE A 42 2.31 5.83 -3.06
C ILE A 42 2.22 5.93 -1.55
N PHE A 43 2.02 4.79 -0.89
CA PHE A 43 1.77 4.69 0.55
C PHE A 43 2.93 3.94 1.20
N GLY A 44 3.54 4.51 2.24
CA GLY A 44 4.64 3.85 2.97
C GLY A 44 5.88 3.56 2.12
N CYS A 45 6.02 4.17 0.95
CA CYS A 45 7.04 3.77 -0.02
C CYS A 45 8.48 4.06 0.50
N PRO A 46 9.39 3.08 0.44
CA PRO A 46 10.81 3.30 0.71
C PRO A 46 11.44 4.21 -0.35
N LYS A 47 12.65 4.70 -0.10
CA LYS A 47 13.42 5.47 -1.08
C LYS A 47 13.87 4.56 -2.22
N VAL A 48 13.70 5.01 -3.44
CA VAL A 48 13.94 4.20 -4.65
C VAL A 48 15.17 4.63 -5.45
N GLY A 49 15.77 5.77 -5.14
CA GLY A 49 16.87 6.28 -5.94
C GLY A 49 17.74 7.32 -5.24
N ASN A 50 18.83 7.67 -5.91
CA ASN A 50 19.80 8.64 -5.45
C ASN A 50 19.52 10.06 -5.97
N LYS A 51 20.40 11.01 -5.69
CA LYS A 51 20.26 12.41 -6.13
C LYS A 51 20.06 12.56 -7.65
N ARG A 52 20.78 11.78 -8.48
CA ARG A 52 20.62 11.82 -9.95
C ARG A 52 19.24 11.33 -10.39
N PHE A 53 18.70 10.33 -9.69
CA PHE A 53 17.33 9.87 -9.96
C PHE A 53 16.32 10.96 -9.63
N LYS A 54 16.47 11.63 -8.48
CA LYS A 54 15.63 12.77 -8.11
C LYS A 54 15.70 13.90 -9.14
N GLU A 55 16.90 14.30 -9.56
CA GLU A 55 17.09 15.34 -10.58
C GLU A 55 16.38 14.99 -11.89
N ARG A 56 16.40 13.72 -12.30
CA ARG A 56 15.64 13.24 -13.46
C ARG A 56 14.14 13.34 -13.24
N VAL A 57 13.62 12.90 -12.08
CA VAL A 57 12.19 13.01 -11.76
C VAL A 57 11.75 14.47 -11.77
N ASP A 58 12.50 15.35 -11.12
CA ASP A 58 12.21 16.79 -11.03
C ASP A 58 12.23 17.47 -12.42
N ALA A 59 13.05 16.99 -13.35
CA ALA A 59 13.13 17.50 -14.72
C ALA A 59 11.92 17.11 -15.61
N HIS A 60 11.05 16.21 -15.16
CA HIS A 60 9.84 15.81 -15.88
C HIS A 60 8.60 16.45 -15.24
N PRO A 61 8.17 17.65 -15.70
CA PRO A 61 7.07 18.37 -15.06
C PRO A 61 5.72 17.64 -15.13
N ASN A 62 5.59 16.72 -16.09
CA ASN A 62 4.42 15.87 -16.30
C ASN A 62 4.44 14.59 -15.44
N LEU A 63 5.48 14.37 -14.63
CA LEU A 63 5.51 13.33 -13.61
C LEU A 63 5.23 13.97 -12.24
N LYS A 64 4.13 13.57 -11.59
CA LYS A 64 3.78 14.01 -10.24
C LYS A 64 3.73 12.81 -9.30
N ILE A 65 4.40 12.91 -8.16
CA ILE A 65 4.47 11.83 -7.18
C ILE A 65 4.03 12.39 -5.83
N LEU A 66 3.00 11.78 -5.26
CA LEU A 66 2.50 12.03 -3.91
C LEU A 66 2.86 10.84 -3.01
N HIS A 67 3.73 11.08 -2.03
CA HIS A 67 4.06 10.13 -0.98
C HIS A 67 3.12 10.33 0.21
N VAL A 68 2.26 9.36 0.50
CA VAL A 68 1.50 9.32 1.74
C VAL A 68 2.34 8.59 2.79
N ARG A 69 2.75 9.32 3.83
CA ARG A 69 3.62 8.81 4.90
C ARG A 69 2.92 8.87 6.24
N ASN A 70 2.75 7.72 6.89
CA ASN A 70 2.44 7.69 8.31
C ASN A 70 3.69 8.09 9.10
N VAL A 71 3.61 9.14 9.92
CA VAL A 71 4.79 9.74 10.57
C VAL A 71 5.53 8.77 11.48
N ILE A 72 4.83 7.75 11.98
CA ILE A 72 5.36 6.71 12.87
C ILE A 72 5.89 5.48 12.11
N ASP A 73 5.62 5.40 10.80
CA ASP A 73 6.14 4.33 9.93
C ASP A 73 7.61 4.62 9.58
N THR A 74 8.46 3.64 9.87
CA THR A 74 9.91 3.73 9.65
C THR A 74 10.35 3.15 8.31
N ILE A 75 9.51 2.39 7.61
CA ILE A 75 9.85 1.80 6.30
C ILE A 75 10.24 2.87 5.26
N PRO A 76 9.55 4.02 5.16
CA PRO A 76 9.94 5.12 4.26
C PRO A 76 11.34 5.69 4.52
N LEU A 77 11.92 5.46 5.70
CA LEU A 77 13.27 5.91 6.03
C LEU A 77 14.36 5.03 5.39
N TYR A 78 13.99 3.86 4.85
CA TYR A 78 14.91 2.94 4.17
C TYR A 78 14.85 3.11 2.65
N PRO A 79 15.96 2.87 1.93
CA PRO A 79 17.32 2.76 2.45
C PRO A 79 17.81 4.08 3.09
N ALA A 80 18.80 3.98 3.97
CA ALA A 80 19.32 5.13 4.71
C ALA A 80 19.93 6.21 3.79
N ARG A 81 19.81 7.48 4.19
CA ARG A 81 20.38 8.62 3.44
C ARG A 81 21.90 8.53 3.29
N LEU A 82 22.59 7.93 4.27
CA LEU A 82 24.04 7.70 4.22
C LEU A 82 24.46 6.81 3.04
N MET A 83 23.56 5.95 2.53
CA MET A 83 23.79 5.14 1.33
C MET A 83 23.46 5.89 0.02
N GLY A 84 23.23 7.21 0.08
CA GLY A 84 22.99 8.06 -1.09
C GLY A 84 21.54 8.10 -1.58
N TYR A 85 20.60 7.46 -0.89
CA TYR A 85 19.17 7.46 -1.24
C TYR A 85 18.46 8.72 -0.75
N VAL A 86 17.55 9.24 -1.58
CA VAL A 86 16.80 10.47 -1.30
C VAL A 86 15.30 10.29 -1.58
N HIS A 87 14.47 11.11 -0.93
CA HIS A 87 13.04 11.19 -1.23
C HIS A 87 12.80 11.97 -2.53
N ILE A 88 11.70 11.64 -3.21
CA ILE A 88 11.24 12.26 -4.45
C ILE A 88 9.78 12.72 -4.29
N GLY A 89 9.30 13.61 -5.17
CA GLY A 89 7.91 14.05 -5.12
C GLY A 89 7.57 14.94 -3.92
N ILE A 90 6.28 14.99 -3.61
CA ILE A 90 5.70 15.75 -2.50
C ILE A 90 5.19 14.76 -1.45
N GLU A 91 5.32 15.11 -0.17
CA GLU A 91 4.87 14.26 0.92
C GLU A 91 3.58 14.79 1.56
N LEU A 92 2.61 13.90 1.73
CA LEU A 92 1.46 14.05 2.60
C LEU A 92 1.74 13.26 3.88
N GLU A 93 2.10 13.98 4.93
CA GLU A 93 2.25 13.39 6.25
C GLU A 93 0.88 13.17 6.91
N ILE A 94 0.69 11.97 7.43
CA ILE A 94 -0.46 11.57 8.24
C ILE A 94 0.02 10.95 9.54
N ASN A 95 -0.82 10.95 10.56
CA ASN A 95 -0.50 10.34 11.85
C ASN A 95 -1.61 9.42 12.31
N SER A 96 -1.35 8.11 12.28
CA SER A 96 -2.35 7.11 12.64
C SER A 96 -2.80 7.17 14.10
N ARG A 97 -2.00 7.77 14.99
CA ARG A 97 -2.37 7.96 16.40
C ARG A 97 -3.57 8.91 16.58
N LYS A 98 -3.97 9.68 15.56
CA LYS A 98 -5.13 10.58 15.66
C LYS A 98 -6.47 9.85 15.55
N SER A 99 -6.51 8.66 14.97
CA SER A 99 -7.78 7.94 14.82
C SER A 99 -8.24 7.39 16.17
N PRO A 100 -9.48 7.68 16.62
CA PRO A 100 -10.03 7.11 17.85
C PRO A 100 -10.27 5.60 17.75
N PHE A 101 -10.28 5.04 16.54
CA PHE A 101 -10.53 3.63 16.26
C PHE A 101 -9.29 2.74 16.34
N LEU A 102 -8.07 3.30 16.30
CA LEU A 102 -6.83 2.53 16.24
C LEU A 102 -6.20 2.36 17.62
N LYS A 103 -5.59 1.20 17.85
CA LYS A 103 -4.80 0.91 19.06
C LYS A 103 -3.54 1.78 19.10
N ALA A 104 -3.02 2.01 20.30
CA ALA A 104 -1.67 2.53 20.50
C ALA A 104 -0.62 1.42 20.26
N SER A 105 -0.55 0.91 19.03
CA SER A 105 0.31 -0.23 18.67
C SER A 105 1.81 0.11 18.70
N ARG A 106 2.62 -0.88 19.09
CA ARG A 106 4.09 -0.87 19.01
C ARG A 106 4.63 -1.72 17.85
N HIS A 107 3.77 -2.29 17.03
CA HIS A 107 4.16 -3.16 15.91
C HIS A 107 4.37 -2.33 14.63
N VAL A 108 5.57 -2.44 14.05
CA VAL A 108 5.92 -1.73 12.80
C VAL A 108 4.98 -2.10 11.66
N GLY A 109 4.50 -3.35 11.60
CA GLY A 109 3.54 -3.80 10.60
C GLY A 109 2.20 -3.06 10.64
N ASP A 110 1.74 -2.65 11.82
CA ASP A 110 0.51 -1.85 11.96
C ASP A 110 0.72 -0.43 11.45
N TRP A 111 1.88 0.16 11.76
CA TRP A 111 2.24 1.50 11.31
C TRP A 111 2.37 1.58 9.78
N HIS A 112 2.82 0.48 9.17
CA HIS A 112 3.02 0.30 7.74
C HIS A 112 1.79 -0.31 7.02
N ASN A 113 0.66 -0.50 7.71
CA ASN A 113 -0.52 -1.13 7.11
C ASN A 113 -1.23 -0.18 6.11
N LEU A 114 -1.37 -0.62 4.86
CA LEU A 114 -2.04 0.17 3.81
C LEU A 114 -3.50 0.52 4.15
N GLN A 115 -4.27 -0.44 4.67
CA GLN A 115 -5.68 -0.22 4.99
C GLN A 115 -5.82 0.78 6.15
N ALA A 116 -4.88 0.76 7.11
CA ALA A 116 -4.77 1.76 8.16
C ALA A 116 -4.41 3.14 7.59
N MET A 117 -3.43 3.26 6.70
CA MET A 117 -3.10 4.54 6.07
C MET A 117 -4.30 5.12 5.30
N LEU A 118 -5.02 4.29 4.53
CA LEU A 118 -6.23 4.71 3.83
C LEU A 118 -7.35 5.15 4.79
N HIS A 119 -7.52 4.45 5.91
CA HIS A 119 -8.43 4.86 6.98
C HIS A 119 -8.04 6.23 7.54
N ILE A 120 -6.75 6.48 7.75
CA ILE A 120 -6.28 7.76 8.24
C ILE A 120 -6.47 8.86 7.20
N VAL A 121 -6.12 8.65 5.94
CA VAL A 121 -6.37 9.61 4.85
C VAL A 121 -7.84 10.00 4.80
N ASN A 122 -8.77 9.05 4.97
CA ASN A 122 -10.20 9.34 5.01
C ASN A 122 -10.61 10.25 6.19
N GLY A 123 -9.91 10.20 7.32
CA GLY A 123 -10.25 11.02 8.48
C GLY A 123 -9.29 12.17 8.78
N TRP A 124 -8.28 12.37 7.95
CA TRP A 124 -7.20 13.32 8.21
C TRP A 124 -7.65 14.75 7.98
N GLN A 125 -7.57 15.57 9.04
CA GLN A 125 -7.90 17.00 8.99
C GLN A 125 -6.65 17.87 9.26
N GLY A 126 -5.45 17.29 9.21
CA GLY A 126 -4.21 17.94 9.59
C GLY A 126 -3.80 17.66 11.04
N PHE A 127 -2.72 18.29 11.48
CA PHE A 127 -2.13 18.02 12.80
C PHE A 127 -2.91 18.64 13.95
N THR A 128 -3.56 19.78 13.74
CA THR A 128 -4.30 20.53 14.77
C THR A 128 -5.73 20.04 14.93
N GLU A 129 -6.43 19.80 13.82
CA GLU A 129 -7.87 19.54 13.82
C GLU A 129 -8.23 18.11 14.23
N GLU A 130 -9.44 17.90 14.74
CA GLU A 130 -9.90 16.57 15.15
C GLU A 130 -10.07 15.61 13.98
N PHE A 131 -9.84 14.32 14.24
CA PHE A 131 -10.02 13.27 13.25
C PHE A 131 -11.50 13.08 12.93
N ARG A 132 -11.87 13.17 11.64
CA ARG A 132 -13.25 12.99 11.18
C ARG A 132 -13.28 12.37 9.79
N LEU A 133 -13.89 11.19 9.69
CA LEU A 133 -14.10 10.48 8.42
C LEU A 133 -14.94 11.33 7.47
N VAL A 134 -14.48 11.50 6.23
CA VAL A 134 -15.16 12.33 5.21
C VAL A 134 -15.90 11.51 4.15
N VAL A 135 -15.55 10.24 3.97
CA VAL A 135 -16.28 9.30 3.11
C VAL A 135 -16.65 8.03 3.87
N GLU A 136 -17.73 7.38 3.41
CA GLU A 136 -18.14 6.09 3.92
C GLU A 136 -17.13 5.01 3.49
N ARG A 137 -16.38 4.49 4.46
CA ARG A 137 -15.40 3.43 4.28
C ARG A 137 -15.41 2.56 5.52
N SER A 138 -15.63 1.25 5.33
CA SER A 138 -15.66 0.32 6.46
C SER A 138 -14.33 0.30 7.20
N ILE A 139 -14.37 0.59 8.50
CA ILE A 139 -13.19 0.52 9.39
C ILE A 139 -12.65 -0.91 9.47
N ALA A 140 -13.50 -1.93 9.26
CA ALA A 140 -13.10 -3.33 9.34
C ALA A 140 -11.98 -3.68 8.36
N LEU A 141 -11.84 -2.95 7.25
CA LEU A 141 -10.74 -3.10 6.30
C LEU A 141 -9.36 -2.95 6.94
N VAL A 142 -9.23 -2.18 8.03
CA VAL A 142 -7.96 -2.03 8.76
C VAL A 142 -7.44 -3.39 9.23
N ASN A 143 -8.30 -4.22 9.85
CA ASN A 143 -7.93 -5.54 10.37
C ASN A 143 -7.89 -6.63 9.27
N LYS A 144 -7.91 -6.26 7.98
CA LYS A 144 -7.84 -7.23 6.88
C LYS A 144 -6.67 -8.20 7.06
N SER A 145 -5.50 -7.71 7.47
CA SER A 145 -4.28 -8.50 7.63
C SER A 145 -3.50 -8.16 8.91
N CYS A 146 -4.14 -7.55 9.91
CA CYS A 146 -3.52 -7.20 11.19
C CYS A 146 -4.56 -7.11 12.32
N ASP A 147 -4.11 -6.71 13.52
CA ASP A 147 -4.95 -6.49 14.69
C ASP A 147 -4.83 -5.05 15.22
N TYR A 148 -5.11 -4.06 14.37
CA TYR A 148 -4.81 -2.66 14.66
C TYR A 148 -6.00 -1.85 15.18
N LEU A 149 -7.23 -2.25 14.86
CA LEU A 149 -8.44 -1.65 15.44
C LEU A 149 -8.52 -1.96 16.94
N LYS A 150 -9.08 -1.04 17.72
CA LYS A 150 -9.37 -1.31 19.14
C LYS A 150 -10.47 -2.35 19.29
N GLU A 151 -10.48 -3.03 20.43
CA GLU A 151 -11.40 -4.13 20.72
C GLU A 151 -12.87 -3.68 20.70
N GLU A 152 -13.15 -2.42 21.07
CA GLU A 152 -14.52 -1.87 21.05
C GLU A 152 -15.10 -1.76 19.63
N CYS A 153 -14.26 -1.86 18.60
CA CYS A 153 -14.73 -1.91 17.22
C CYS A 153 -15.34 -3.28 16.85
N LEU A 154 -15.14 -4.32 17.66
CA LEU A 154 -15.68 -5.69 17.48
C LEU A 154 -15.35 -6.32 16.11
N VAL A 155 -14.21 -5.95 15.51
CA VAL A 155 -13.73 -6.52 14.26
C VAL A 155 -12.63 -7.54 14.54
N PRO A 156 -12.81 -8.82 14.15
CA PRO A 156 -11.78 -9.83 14.31
C PRO A 156 -10.45 -9.44 13.66
N PRO A 157 -9.31 -9.75 14.28
CA PRO A 157 -8.00 -9.51 13.68
C PRO A 157 -7.75 -10.42 12.48
N SER A 158 -6.96 -9.94 11.52
CA SER A 158 -6.50 -10.69 10.34
C SER A 158 -7.60 -11.52 9.67
N TRP A 159 -8.79 -10.93 9.53
CA TRP A 159 -10.00 -11.65 9.13
C TRP A 159 -9.99 -12.09 7.67
N TRP A 160 -9.15 -11.48 6.82
CA TRP A 160 -9.07 -11.88 5.42
C TRP A 160 -8.29 -13.18 5.29
N VAL A 161 -9.05 -14.26 5.19
CA VAL A 161 -8.58 -15.60 4.92
C VAL A 161 -9.49 -16.24 3.90
N GLU A 162 -8.92 -17.05 3.02
CA GLU A 162 -9.70 -17.86 2.11
C GLU A 162 -10.63 -18.80 2.90
N LYS A 163 -11.83 -19.03 2.38
CA LYS A 163 -12.78 -19.94 3.02
C LYS A 163 -12.12 -21.30 3.23
N ASN A 164 -12.19 -21.83 4.45
CA ASN A 164 -11.53 -23.08 4.83
C ASN A 164 -10.02 -23.13 4.50
N LYS A 165 -9.35 -21.97 4.37
CA LYS A 165 -7.95 -21.83 3.92
C LYS A 165 -7.68 -22.51 2.57
N GLY A 166 -8.66 -22.49 1.67
CA GLY A 166 -8.57 -23.09 0.34
C GLY A 166 -8.82 -24.61 0.33
N MET A 167 -9.21 -25.20 1.46
CA MET A 167 -9.58 -26.62 1.51
C MET A 167 -11.01 -26.82 1.00
N VAL A 168 -11.22 -27.87 0.22
CA VAL A 168 -12.53 -28.30 -0.30
C VAL A 168 -12.74 -29.80 -0.03
N LEU A 169 -13.99 -30.22 0.09
CA LEU A 169 -14.34 -31.63 0.22
C LEU A 169 -14.41 -32.23 -1.18
N ASN A 170 -13.62 -33.27 -1.47
CA ASN A 170 -13.68 -33.99 -2.74
C ASN A 170 -14.84 -35.00 -2.78
N GLU A 171 -15.05 -35.64 -3.93
CA GLU A 171 -16.11 -36.65 -4.13
C GLU A 171 -15.94 -37.89 -3.23
N GLN A 172 -14.72 -38.15 -2.75
CA GLN A 172 -14.39 -39.23 -1.83
C GLN A 172 -14.67 -38.86 -0.36
N GLY A 173 -15.11 -37.62 -0.08
CA GLY A 173 -15.37 -37.13 1.27
C GLY A 173 -14.11 -36.70 2.03
N GLU A 174 -12.99 -36.50 1.35
CA GLU A 174 -11.73 -36.06 1.94
C GLU A 174 -11.53 -34.55 1.75
N TRP A 175 -10.93 -33.89 2.75
CA TRP A 175 -10.52 -32.49 2.63
C TRP A 175 -9.20 -32.42 1.87
N VAL A 176 -9.24 -31.81 0.69
CA VAL A 176 -8.09 -31.59 -0.18
C VAL A 176 -7.90 -30.10 -0.45
N LEU A 177 -6.68 -29.66 -0.77
CA LEU A 177 -6.46 -28.30 -1.24
C LEU A 177 -7.17 -28.14 -2.58
N ALA A 178 -7.91 -27.05 -2.77
CA ALA A 178 -8.47 -26.71 -4.07
C ALA A 178 -7.36 -26.74 -5.12
N GLY A 179 -7.68 -27.32 -6.29
CA GLY A 179 -6.82 -27.20 -7.46
C GLY A 179 -6.60 -25.71 -7.80
N PRO A 180 -5.57 -25.37 -8.58
CA PRO A 180 -5.40 -24.00 -9.03
C PRO A 180 -6.70 -23.51 -9.67
N GLU A 181 -7.22 -22.37 -9.19
CA GLU A 181 -8.28 -21.66 -9.91
C GLU A 181 -7.80 -21.47 -11.35
N GLU A 182 -8.64 -21.80 -12.34
CA GLU A 182 -8.34 -21.47 -13.73
C GLU A 182 -8.04 -19.98 -13.79
N ILE A 183 -6.78 -19.65 -14.02
CA ILE A 183 -6.38 -18.27 -14.28
C ILE A 183 -7.21 -17.86 -15.48
N PRO A 184 -8.04 -16.79 -15.39
CA PRO A 184 -8.79 -16.32 -16.55
C PRO A 184 -7.78 -16.13 -17.68
N VAL A 185 -7.92 -16.95 -18.73
CA VAL A 185 -7.13 -16.75 -19.95
C VAL A 185 -7.61 -15.40 -20.48
N PRO A 186 -6.73 -14.41 -20.66
CA PRO A 186 -7.14 -13.16 -21.29
C PRO A 186 -7.82 -13.50 -22.60
N GLU A 187 -9.09 -13.11 -22.76
CA GLU A 187 -9.66 -13.06 -24.10
C GLU A 187 -8.81 -12.04 -24.86
N TYR A 188 -8.25 -12.48 -26.00
CA TYR A 188 -7.54 -11.75 -27.06
C TYR A 188 -6.00 -11.90 -27.13
N ASP A 189 -5.61 -12.27 -28.36
CA ASP A 189 -4.28 -12.27 -29.00
C ASP A 189 -3.72 -10.86 -29.23
#